data_AF-A0A3B7PR67-F1
#
_entry.id   AF-A0A3B7PR67-F1
#
_cell.length_a   1.000
_cell.length_b   1.000
_cell.length_c   1.000
_cell.angle_alpha   90.00
_cell.angle_beta   90.00
_cell.angle_gamma   90.00
#
_symmetry.space_group_name_H-M   'P 1'
#
loop_
_entity.id
_entity.type
_entity.pdbx_description
1 polymer ?
#
loop_
_entity_poly.entity_id
_entity_poly.type
_entity_poly.pdbx_seq_one_letter_code
_entity_poly.pdbx_strand_id
1 'polypeptide(L)'
;MDKTPDTQQGSKEFLARSALYDAVSFKNAFTQSVMLFIQHHLDEIGAEYWTMHFGSPKPSAEQIIDKLELDEHAFLSAEGLTEEDIAYHENHLDFMLPAGASQYVLCVSFENGQVYEISMES
;
A
#
# COMPACT_ATOMS: atom_id res chain seq x y z
N MET A 1 22.76 17.63 15.31
CA MET A 1 22.82 17.45 13.84
C MET A 1 21.43 17.06 13.43
N ASP A 2 20.72 18.03 12.87
CA ASP A 2 19.33 17.95 12.48
C ASP A 2 19.23 17.11 11.21
N LYS A 3 18.69 15.89 11.32
CA LYS A 3 18.15 15.17 10.17
C LYS A 3 16.66 15.13 10.41
N THR A 4 15.92 15.96 9.70
CA THR A 4 14.47 15.86 9.57
C THR A 4 14.20 15.02 8.32
N PRO A 5 13.93 13.69 8.41
CA PRO A 5 13.64 12.87 7.24
C PRO A 5 12.12 12.85 6.91
N ASP A 6 11.29 13.44 7.78
CA ASP A 6 9.83 13.28 7.76
C ASP A 6 9.11 13.91 6.56
N THR A 7 9.62 14.98 5.96
CA THR A 7 8.83 15.78 5.01
C THR A 7 8.65 15.13 3.64
N GLN A 8 9.67 14.40 3.17
CA GLN A 8 9.61 13.75 1.84
C GLN A 8 8.83 12.43 1.91
N GLN A 9 8.91 11.72 3.05
CA GLN A 9 8.21 10.46 3.25
C GLN A 9 6.71 10.64 3.41
N GLY A 10 6.28 11.59 4.27
CA GLY A 10 4.87 11.94 4.41
C GLY A 10 4.24 12.43 3.09
N SER A 11 5.06 12.98 2.18
CA SER A 11 4.59 13.38 0.84
C SER A 11 4.34 12.19 -0.09
N LYS A 12 5.17 11.14 -0.05
CA LYS A 12 5.01 9.95 -0.91
C LYS A 12 3.85 9.07 -0.47
N GLU A 13 3.71 8.84 0.84
CA GLU A 13 2.56 8.09 1.34
C GLU A 13 1.25 8.81 0.99
N PHE A 14 1.21 10.13 1.14
CA PHE A 14 0.05 10.92 0.72
C PHE A 14 -0.27 10.74 -0.77
N LEU A 15 0.75 10.83 -1.65
CA LEU A 15 0.58 10.62 -3.09
C LEU A 15 0.11 9.20 -3.42
N ALA A 16 0.67 8.18 -2.76
CA ALA A 16 0.27 6.79 -2.94
C ALA A 16 -1.19 6.58 -2.52
N ARG A 17 -1.56 7.00 -1.31
CA ARG A 17 -2.94 6.90 -0.82
C ARG A 17 -3.93 7.65 -1.72
N SER A 18 -3.55 8.83 -2.21
CA SER A 18 -4.35 9.57 -3.19
C SER A 18 -4.53 8.78 -4.48
N ALA A 19 -3.47 8.18 -5.03
CA ALA A 19 -3.55 7.38 -6.26
C ALA A 19 -4.42 6.14 -6.09
N LEU A 20 -4.32 5.45 -4.95
CA LEU A 20 -5.17 4.31 -4.60
C LEU A 20 -6.65 4.73 -4.54
N TYR A 21 -6.94 5.82 -3.83
CA TYR A 21 -8.30 6.33 -3.69
C TYR A 21 -8.88 6.80 -5.04
N ASP A 22 -8.09 7.49 -5.84
CA ASP A 22 -8.48 7.97 -7.17
C ASP A 22 -8.74 6.81 -8.14
N ALA A 23 -7.97 5.72 -8.04
CA ALA A 23 -8.18 4.52 -8.83
C ALA A 23 -9.58 3.94 -8.59
N VAL A 24 -10.00 3.83 -7.33
CA VAL A 24 -11.33 3.30 -6.98
C VAL A 24 -12.44 4.30 -7.30
N SER A 25 -12.22 5.59 -7.00
CA SER A 25 -13.26 6.63 -7.12
C SER A 25 -13.52 7.05 -8.56
N PHE A 26 -12.46 7.20 -9.36
CA PHE A 26 -12.52 7.79 -10.70
C PHE A 26 -12.30 6.77 -11.83
N LYS A 27 -11.98 5.52 -11.49
CA LYS A 27 -11.77 4.43 -12.46
C LYS A 27 -10.69 4.78 -13.51
N ASN A 28 -9.51 5.17 -13.06
CA ASN A 28 -8.36 5.51 -13.90
C ASN A 28 -7.54 4.28 -14.33
N ALA A 29 -6.33 4.50 -14.84
CA ALA A 29 -5.44 3.44 -15.33
C ALA A 29 -5.07 2.38 -14.28
N PHE A 30 -5.03 2.74 -12.99
CA PHE A 30 -4.62 1.84 -11.90
C PHE A 30 -5.76 1.01 -11.33
N THR A 31 -7.00 1.29 -11.73
CA THR A 31 -8.21 0.64 -11.19
C THR A 31 -8.16 -0.87 -11.26
N GLN A 32 -7.64 -1.42 -12.37
CA GLN A 32 -7.61 -2.87 -12.55
C GLN A 32 -6.70 -3.54 -11.52
N SER A 33 -5.51 -2.99 -11.28
CA SER A 33 -4.57 -3.52 -10.28
C SER A 33 -5.11 -3.41 -8.86
N VAL A 34 -5.66 -2.25 -8.50
CA VAL A 34 -6.21 -2.02 -7.15
C VAL A 34 -7.42 -2.93 -6.90
N MET A 35 -8.32 -3.05 -7.87
CA MET A 35 -9.50 -3.92 -7.73
C MET A 35 -9.14 -5.40 -7.79
N LEU A 36 -8.07 -5.79 -8.48
CA LEU A 36 -7.56 -7.16 -8.47
C LEU A 36 -7.13 -7.56 -7.06
N PHE A 37 -6.33 -6.72 -6.39
CA PHE A 37 -5.94 -6.91 -5.00
C PHE A 37 -7.16 -7.03 -4.09
N ILE A 38 -8.09 -6.07 -4.18
CA ILE A 38 -9.28 -6.04 -3.32
C ILE A 38 -10.17 -7.27 -3.52
N GLN A 39 -10.47 -7.61 -4.77
CA GLN A 39 -11.38 -8.71 -5.09
C GLN A 39 -10.76 -10.06 -4.73
N HIS A 40 -9.47 -10.25 -5.02
CA HIS A 40 -8.75 -11.47 -4.63
C HIS A 40 -8.88 -11.72 -3.12
N HIS A 41 -8.61 -10.71 -2.29
CA HIS A 41 -8.68 -10.87 -0.84
C HIS A 41 -10.11 -11.04 -0.33
N LEU A 42 -11.11 -10.36 -0.91
CA LEU A 42 -12.52 -10.53 -0.53
C LEU A 42 -13.02 -11.95 -0.82
N ASP A 43 -12.46 -12.63 -1.83
CA ASP A 43 -12.82 -13.99 -2.20
C ASP A 43 -12.08 -15.04 -1.36
N GLU A 44 -10.81 -14.79 -1.03
CA GLU A 44 -9.95 -15.76 -0.31
C GLU A 44 -10.04 -15.65 1.21
N ILE A 45 -10.23 -14.45 1.77
CA ILE A 45 -10.25 -14.22 3.22
C ILE A 45 -11.68 -14.32 3.77
N GLY A 46 -11.83 -15.09 4.84
CA GLY A 46 -13.12 -15.29 5.52
C GLY A 46 -13.73 -14.01 6.10
N ALA A 47 -15.07 -13.95 6.10
CA ALA A 47 -15.86 -12.82 6.60
C ALA A 47 -15.58 -12.41 8.06
N GLU A 48 -15.07 -13.32 8.89
CA GLU A 48 -14.68 -13.04 10.28
C GLU A 48 -13.59 -11.97 10.35
N TYR A 49 -12.53 -12.12 9.54
CA TYR A 49 -11.43 -11.15 9.46
C TYR A 49 -11.96 -9.77 9.05
N TRP A 50 -12.74 -9.71 7.97
CA TRP A 50 -13.31 -8.46 7.47
C TRP A 50 -14.17 -7.77 8.53
N THR A 51 -15.00 -8.53 9.24
CA THR A 51 -15.84 -8.00 10.31
C THR A 51 -14.99 -7.48 11.48
N MET A 52 -13.96 -8.21 11.88
CA MET A 52 -13.07 -7.83 12.98
C MET A 52 -12.29 -6.54 12.70
N HIS A 53 -11.76 -6.38 11.48
CA HIS A 53 -10.87 -5.27 11.15
C HIS A 53 -11.58 -4.07 10.49
N PHE A 54 -12.70 -4.30 9.81
CA PHE A 54 -13.42 -3.29 9.02
C PHE A 54 -14.86 -3.07 9.47
N GLY A 55 -15.37 -3.87 10.42
CA GLY A 55 -16.74 -3.75 10.93
C GLY A 55 -17.82 -4.26 9.98
N SER A 56 -17.45 -4.84 8.84
CA SER A 56 -18.34 -5.40 7.83
C SER A 56 -17.75 -6.70 7.29
N PRO A 57 -18.56 -7.74 7.01
CA PRO A 57 -18.07 -8.96 6.36
C PRO A 57 -17.64 -8.74 4.90
N LYS A 58 -18.03 -7.62 4.30
CA LYS A 58 -17.68 -7.18 2.94
C LYS A 58 -17.53 -5.65 2.92
N PRO A 59 -16.39 -5.11 3.37
CA PRO A 59 -16.15 -3.67 3.33
C PRO A 59 -16.07 -3.17 1.88
N SER A 60 -16.31 -1.87 1.67
CA SER A 60 -16.11 -1.25 0.37
C SER A 60 -14.61 -1.13 0.04
N ALA A 61 -14.30 -0.93 -1.25
CA ALA A 61 -12.93 -0.76 -1.71
C ALA A 61 -12.24 0.44 -1.02
N GLU A 62 -12.97 1.54 -0.81
CA GLU A 62 -12.48 2.73 -0.12
C GLU A 62 -12.18 2.44 1.36
N GLN A 63 -13.04 1.68 2.03
CA GLN A 63 -12.81 1.26 3.42
C GLN A 63 -11.58 0.34 3.54
N ILE A 64 -11.33 -0.49 2.52
CA ILE A 64 -10.13 -1.32 2.46
C ILE A 64 -8.89 -0.45 2.35
N ILE A 65 -8.86 0.46 1.36
CA ILE A 65 -7.73 1.36 1.10
C ILE A 65 -7.38 2.23 2.32
N ASP A 66 -8.39 2.79 2.99
CA ASP A 66 -8.20 3.66 4.16
C ASP A 66 -7.46 2.94 5.31
N LYS A 67 -7.68 1.64 5.45
CA LYS A 67 -7.13 0.81 6.53
C LYS A 67 -5.90 0.00 6.11
N LEU A 68 -5.41 0.14 4.87
CA LEU A 68 -4.16 -0.49 4.50
C LEU A 68 -3.02 0.07 5.36
N GLU A 69 -2.22 -0.84 5.89
CA GLU A 69 -1.03 -0.54 6.67
C GLU A 69 0.15 -0.44 5.71
N LEU A 70 1.05 0.50 5.95
CA LEU A 70 2.28 0.61 5.17
C LEU A 70 3.27 -0.42 5.73
N ASP A 71 3.93 -1.20 4.88
CA ASP A 71 4.91 -2.18 5.35
C ASP A 71 6.11 -1.45 5.97
N GLU A 72 6.20 -1.51 7.30
CA GLU A 72 7.25 -0.89 8.10
C GLU A 72 8.63 -1.53 7.86
N HIS A 73 8.72 -2.69 7.20
CA HIS A 73 10.01 -3.27 6.80
C HIS A 73 10.79 -2.38 5.84
N ALA A 74 10.10 -1.52 5.07
CA ALA A 74 10.72 -0.45 4.30
C ALA A 74 11.41 0.63 5.15
N PHE A 75 11.21 0.61 6.47
CA PHE A 75 11.56 1.68 7.41
C PHE A 75 12.49 1.21 8.53
N LEU A 76 12.94 -0.04 8.50
CA LEU A 76 13.98 -0.50 9.42
C LEU A 76 15.26 0.31 9.17
N SER A 77 15.75 0.93 10.24
CA SER A 77 16.96 1.75 10.28
C SER A 77 18.05 1.17 9.38
N ALA A 78 18.71 2.02 8.59
CA ALA A 78 19.76 1.69 7.60
C ALA A 78 20.88 0.72 8.04
N GLU A 79 20.92 0.32 9.31
CA GLU A 79 21.73 -0.80 9.79
C GLU A 79 21.14 -2.14 9.31
N GLY A 80 21.68 -2.66 8.22
CA GLY A 80 21.40 -4.01 7.73
C GLY A 80 20.70 -4.07 6.37
N LEU A 81 20.30 -2.93 5.81
CA LEU A 81 19.78 -2.85 4.45
C LEU A 81 20.93 -2.77 3.43
N THR A 82 20.77 -3.47 2.32
CA THR A 82 21.66 -3.34 1.17
C THR A 82 21.37 -2.03 0.41
N GLU A 83 22.29 -1.61 -0.46
CA GLU A 83 22.03 -0.46 -1.35
C GLU A 83 20.82 -0.70 -2.26
N GLU A 84 20.55 -1.96 -2.61
CA GLU A 84 19.39 -2.37 -3.41
C GLU A 84 18.08 -2.20 -2.63
N ASP A 85 18.05 -2.59 -1.36
CA ASP A 85 16.88 -2.38 -0.49
C ASP A 85 16.59 -0.89 -0.33
N ILE A 86 17.61 -0.06 -0.11
CA ILE A 86 17.45 1.39 0.00
C ILE A 86 16.88 1.96 -1.30
N ALA A 87 17.43 1.58 -2.46
CA ALA A 87 16.95 2.05 -3.76
C ALA A 87 15.52 1.59 -4.08
N TYR A 88 15.14 0.40 -3.62
CA TYR A 88 13.78 -0.12 -3.72
C TYR A 88 12.83 0.73 -2.88
N HIS A 89 13.10 0.91 -1.58
CA HIS A 89 12.25 1.70 -0.67
C HIS A 89 12.22 3.19 -1.00
N GLU A 90 13.23 3.71 -1.70
CA GLU A 90 13.18 5.05 -2.26
C GLU A 90 12.12 5.19 -3.35
N ASN A 91 11.77 4.14 -4.08
CA ASN A 91 10.87 4.23 -5.23
C ASN A 91 9.60 3.39 -5.10
N HIS A 92 9.41 2.66 -4.01
CA HIS A 92 8.28 1.76 -3.82
C HIS A 92 7.71 1.93 -2.40
N LEU A 93 6.38 1.89 -2.32
CA LEU A 93 5.65 1.82 -1.07
C LEU A 93 4.68 0.63 -1.11
N ASP A 94 4.85 -0.28 -0.17
CA ASP A 94 4.04 -1.49 -0.09
C ASP A 94 2.94 -1.33 0.95
N PHE A 95 1.70 -1.54 0.51
CA PHE A 95 0.52 -1.49 1.38
C PHE A 95 -0.01 -2.89 1.64
N MET A 96 -0.10 -3.25 2.90
CA MET A 96 -0.53 -4.56 3.36
C MET A 96 -1.89 -4.52 4.06
N LEU A 97 -2.56 -5.67 4.06
CA LEU A 97 -3.75 -5.87 4.89
C LEU A 97 -3.36 -5.95 6.38
N PRO A 98 -4.17 -5.37 7.28
CA PRO A 98 -3.94 -5.42 8.71
C PRO A 98 -3.68 -6.82 9.26
N ALA A 99 -2.85 -6.89 10.30
CA ALA A 99 -2.53 -8.11 11.02
C ALA A 99 -1.92 -9.24 10.15
N GLY A 100 -1.28 -8.89 9.03
CA GLY A 100 -0.59 -9.85 8.17
C GLY A 100 -1.52 -10.90 7.56
N ALA A 101 -2.75 -10.50 7.21
CA ALA A 101 -3.78 -11.40 6.70
C ALA A 101 -3.44 -12.08 5.37
N SER A 102 -2.43 -11.57 4.68
CA SER A 102 -1.94 -12.05 3.39
C SER A 102 -0.45 -11.73 3.24
N GLN A 103 0.24 -12.53 2.44
CA GLN A 103 1.60 -12.22 1.96
C GLN A 103 1.59 -11.22 0.80
N TYR A 104 0.43 -11.02 0.16
CA TYR A 104 0.31 -10.10 -0.95
C TYR A 104 0.26 -8.65 -0.47
N VAL A 105 1.00 -7.79 -1.15
CA VAL A 105 1.02 -6.35 -0.93
C VAL A 105 0.52 -5.62 -2.18
N LEU A 106 0.01 -4.41 -1.97
CA LEU A 106 -0.29 -3.47 -3.04
C LEU A 106 0.88 -2.49 -3.14
N CYS A 107 1.76 -2.73 -4.10
CA CYS A 107 2.97 -1.94 -4.32
C CYS A 107 2.62 -0.70 -5.14
N VAL A 108 3.06 0.47 -4.68
CA VAL A 108 2.96 1.75 -5.39
C VAL A 108 4.36 2.21 -5.78
N SER A 109 4.64 2.22 -7.07
CA SER A 109 5.95 2.56 -7.63
C SER A 109 6.01 4.00 -8.10
N PHE A 110 7.14 4.65 -7.86
CA PHE A 110 7.38 6.05 -8.18
C PHE A 110 8.49 6.19 -9.23
N GLU A 111 8.25 7.04 -10.21
CA GLU A 111 9.28 7.50 -11.15
C GLU A 111 9.29 9.03 -11.14
N ASN A 112 10.47 9.65 -10.97
CA ASN A 112 10.62 11.11 -10.90
C ASN A 112 9.68 11.78 -9.86
N GLY A 113 9.37 11.09 -8.76
CA GLY A 113 8.49 11.58 -7.70
C GLY A 113 7.00 11.57 -8.05
N GLN A 114 6.58 10.87 -9.11
CA GLN A 114 5.19 10.66 -9.49
C GLN A 114 4.86 9.17 -9.45
N VAL A 115 3.61 8.82 -9.12
CA VAL A 115 3.16 7.43 -9.19
C VAL A 115 3.16 6.99 -10.66
N TYR A 116 3.91 5.95 -10.96
CA TYR A 116 4.05 5.38 -12.30
C TYR A 116 3.29 4.06 -12.45
N GLU A 117 3.27 3.25 -11.39
CA GLU A 117 2.67 1.92 -11.40
C GLU A 117 2.02 1.59 -10.05
N ILE A 118 0.95 0.79 -10.11
CA ILE A 118 0.37 0.11 -8.95
C ILE A 118 0.20 -1.35 -9.33
N SER A 119 0.77 -2.25 -8.53
CA SER A 119 0.75 -3.70 -8.78
C SER A 119 0.51 -4.48 -7.49
N MET A 120 0.09 -5.73 -7.64
CA MET A 120 -0.05 -6.68 -6.55
C MET A 120 1.18 -7.59 -6.55
N GLU A 121 1.96 -7.55 -5.49
CA GLU A 121 3.23 -8.29 -5.34
C GLU A 121 3.13 -9.30 -4.19
N SER A 122 4.04 -10.28 -4.14
CA SER A 122 4.09 -11.36 -3.13
C SER A 122 5.48 -11.60 -2.58
#